data_AF-A0A5J4Q2M9-F1
#
_entry.id   AF-A0A5J4Q2M9-F1
#
_cell.length_a   1.000
_cell.length_b   1.000
_cell.length_c   1.000
_cell.angle_alpha   90.00
_cell.angle_beta   90.00
_cell.angle_gamma   90.00
#
_symmetry.space_group_name_H-M   'P 1'
#
loop_
_entity.id
_entity.type
_entity.pdbx_description
1 polymer ?
#
loop_
_entity_poly.entity_id
_entity_poly.type
_entity_poly.pdbx_seq_one_letter_code
_entity_poly.pdbx_strand_id
1 'polypeptide(L)'
;TGKAVFDQDERASWFSHKAEVAKPYYYRVYLADHDVIAEMAPTERAVMFRFTFPESEHSFVVIDAFDKGSYVKIVPEENKIVGFTTRNSGGVPENFKNYFVIVFDKPFTYTASVAGDAITAGGLESKDSHAGGIIGFATRKGEKVHARIASSFISDEQAEENLKELSGDSFDRIAEKGRDVWNKVLSRIEVNDDSTDNLRTFYSCLYRSVLFPRSFYEKDAHGQIVHYSPYNGKVLPGYMFTDTGFWDTFRSLFPFLNLMYPSMSVKMQEGLVNVYKESGFLPEWASPGHRDCMIGNNSASVVADAYLKGLRGYDVESLWQAVLHGANAVHPRINSTGRKGYEYYNKLGYVPYDVKINENAARTLEYAYDDWTIYKLGKALGKPKKEIEIFAQRAMNYRNVFDSEHKLMRGKNSDGSFQSPFNPLKWGDAFTEGNSWHYTWSVFHDPQGLINLMGGKETFNVMLDSVFNVPPLFDASYYRSVIHEIREMQIMNMGNYAHGNQPIQHAIYLYNY
;
A
#
# COMPACT_ATOMS: atom_id res chain seq x y z
N THR A 1 -20.35 -23.73 16.12
CA THR A 1 -20.77 -25.02 16.71
C THR A 1 -22.14 -25.38 16.17
N GLY A 2 -22.67 -26.58 16.41
CA GLY A 2 -24.04 -26.92 15.97
C GLY A 2 -24.09 -27.56 14.58
N LYS A 3 -24.42 -26.81 13.53
CA LYS A 3 -24.53 -27.33 12.15
C LYS A 3 -23.27 -27.02 11.33
N ALA A 4 -22.91 -27.93 10.42
CA ALA A 4 -21.91 -27.66 9.40
C ALA A 4 -22.54 -26.78 8.31
N VAL A 5 -22.20 -25.49 8.30
CA VAL A 5 -22.66 -24.49 7.34
C VAL A 5 -21.45 -23.84 6.66
N PHE A 6 -21.57 -23.57 5.35
CA PHE A 6 -20.53 -22.88 4.59
C PHE A 6 -20.89 -21.45 4.24
N ASP A 7 -22.17 -21.13 4.08
CA ASP A 7 -22.60 -19.77 3.77
C ASP A 7 -22.02 -18.75 4.75
N GLN A 8 -21.55 -17.62 4.22
CA GLN A 8 -20.79 -16.63 4.99
C GLN A 8 -21.63 -15.89 6.04
N ASP A 9 -22.93 -15.72 5.78
CA ASP A 9 -23.86 -15.02 6.67
C ASP A 9 -24.40 -16.01 7.71
N GLU A 10 -24.69 -17.25 7.32
CA GLU A 10 -25.12 -18.31 8.25
C GLU A 10 -24.02 -18.72 9.23
N ARG A 11 -22.75 -18.70 8.82
CA ARG A 11 -21.61 -19.04 9.70
C ARG A 11 -21.11 -17.86 10.54
N ALA A 12 -21.61 -16.65 10.29
CA ALA A 12 -21.21 -15.45 11.00
C ALA A 12 -21.50 -15.55 12.51
N SER A 13 -20.95 -14.62 13.28
CA SER A 13 -21.25 -14.54 14.70
C SER A 13 -21.22 -13.12 15.22
N TRP A 14 -22.20 -12.80 16.07
CA TRP A 14 -22.19 -11.58 16.88
C TRP A 14 -20.99 -11.57 17.82
N PHE A 15 -20.38 -10.39 17.96
CA PHE A 15 -19.36 -10.13 18.97
C PHE A 15 -19.50 -8.71 19.51
N SER A 16 -18.72 -8.38 20.55
CA SER A 16 -18.63 -7.02 21.10
C SER A 16 -17.19 -6.60 21.25
N HIS A 17 -16.87 -5.34 20.95
CA HIS A 17 -15.55 -4.75 21.23
C HIS A 17 -15.15 -4.84 22.72
N LYS A 18 -16.12 -4.98 23.64
CA LYS A 18 -15.83 -5.21 25.07
C LYS A 18 -15.21 -6.58 25.35
N ALA A 19 -15.39 -7.54 24.45
CA ALA A 19 -14.84 -8.89 24.51
C ALA A 19 -13.74 -9.13 23.45
N GLU A 20 -13.31 -8.07 22.78
CA GLU A 20 -12.27 -8.07 21.77
C GLU A 20 -10.96 -7.52 22.35
N VAL A 21 -9.83 -8.09 21.94
CA VAL A 21 -8.50 -7.56 22.20
C VAL A 21 -7.75 -7.54 20.88
N ALA A 22 -7.40 -6.35 20.40
CA ALA A 22 -6.63 -6.16 19.18
C ALA A 22 -5.27 -5.55 19.49
N LYS A 23 -4.19 -6.29 19.21
CA LYS A 23 -2.80 -5.85 19.32
C LYS A 23 -2.05 -6.24 18.05
N PRO A 24 -0.97 -5.53 17.68
CA PRO A 24 -0.17 -5.84 16.49
C PRO A 24 0.37 -7.28 16.40
N TYR A 25 0.48 -7.98 17.52
CA TYR A 25 1.04 -9.33 17.66
C TYR A 25 0.04 -10.38 18.16
N TYR A 26 -1.18 -9.98 18.50
CA TYR A 26 -2.17 -10.86 19.11
C TYR A 26 -3.57 -10.29 18.94
N TYR A 27 -4.49 -11.12 18.46
CA TYR A 27 -5.90 -10.79 18.39
C TYR A 27 -6.73 -11.85 19.11
N ARG A 28 -7.79 -11.43 19.81
CA ARG A 28 -8.76 -12.30 20.48
C ARG A 28 -10.16 -11.72 20.36
N VAL A 29 -11.13 -12.59 20.11
CA VAL A 29 -12.55 -12.24 20.12
C VAL A 29 -13.39 -13.39 20.66
N TYR A 30 -14.54 -13.05 21.27
CA TYR A 30 -15.57 -14.02 21.65
C TYR A 30 -16.71 -13.99 20.62
N LEU A 31 -17.00 -15.15 20.03
CA LEU A 31 -18.04 -15.37 19.03
C LEU A 31 -19.29 -15.88 19.74
N ALA A 32 -20.26 -14.99 19.99
CA ALA A 32 -21.36 -15.22 20.92
C ALA A 32 -22.31 -16.33 20.48
N ASP A 33 -22.62 -16.42 19.18
CA ASP A 33 -23.57 -17.42 18.66
C ASP A 33 -23.01 -18.84 18.69
N HIS A 34 -21.68 -18.99 18.78
CA HIS A 34 -21.00 -20.28 18.80
C HIS A 34 -20.45 -20.67 20.17
N ASP A 35 -20.45 -19.73 21.13
CA ASP A 35 -19.76 -19.82 22.43
C ASP A 35 -18.27 -20.18 22.29
N VAL A 36 -17.59 -19.58 21.31
CA VAL A 36 -16.17 -19.85 20.99
C VAL A 36 -15.32 -18.61 21.23
N ILE A 37 -14.17 -18.77 21.90
CA ILE A 37 -13.11 -17.76 21.90
C ILE A 37 -12.13 -18.10 20.78
N ALA A 38 -11.93 -17.18 19.85
CA ALA A 38 -10.92 -17.30 18.79
C ALA A 38 -9.76 -16.36 19.10
N GLU A 39 -8.55 -16.89 19.04
CA GLU A 39 -7.30 -16.15 19.23
C GLU A 39 -6.34 -16.42 18.07
N MET A 40 -5.54 -15.42 17.68
CA MET A 40 -4.49 -15.58 16.67
C MET A 40 -3.23 -14.80 17.01
N ALA A 41 -2.06 -15.38 16.70
CA ALA A 41 -0.75 -14.76 16.83
C ALA A 41 0.09 -15.02 15.56
N PRO A 42 0.47 -13.99 14.78
CA PRO A 42 1.18 -14.14 13.52
C PRO A 42 2.71 -14.10 13.64
N THR A 43 3.38 -14.66 12.64
CA THR A 43 4.79 -14.41 12.28
C THR A 43 4.82 -13.62 10.95
N GLU A 44 5.93 -13.63 10.20
CA GLU A 44 6.02 -12.89 8.93
C GLU A 44 5.13 -13.52 7.83
N ARG A 45 5.04 -14.87 7.79
CA ARG A 45 4.32 -15.61 6.73
C ARG A 45 3.37 -16.70 7.25
N ALA A 46 3.32 -16.87 8.57
CA ALA A 46 2.51 -17.89 9.22
C ALA A 46 1.70 -17.30 10.39
N VAL A 47 0.71 -18.04 10.88
CA VAL A 47 -0.13 -17.67 12.02
C VAL A 47 -0.57 -18.91 12.77
N MET A 48 -0.54 -18.85 14.10
CA MET A 48 -1.18 -19.87 14.93
C MET A 48 -2.51 -19.35 15.44
N PHE A 49 -3.58 -20.08 15.16
CA PHE A 49 -4.88 -19.90 15.79
C PHE A 49 -5.03 -20.80 17.01
N ARG A 50 -5.79 -20.32 17.99
CA ARG A 50 -6.25 -21.08 19.15
C ARG A 50 -7.75 -20.85 19.33
N PHE A 51 -8.53 -21.91 19.16
CA PHE A 51 -9.98 -21.90 19.36
C PHE A 51 -10.29 -22.56 20.70
N THR A 52 -10.94 -21.84 21.61
CA THR A 52 -11.46 -22.41 22.85
C THR A 52 -12.95 -22.70 22.66
N PHE A 53 -13.29 -23.99 22.57
CA PHE A 53 -14.65 -24.46 22.29
C PHE A 53 -15.46 -24.72 23.56
N PRO A 54 -16.80 -24.68 23.48
CA PRO A 54 -17.67 -25.16 24.53
C PRO A 54 -17.74 -26.70 24.50
N GLU A 55 -18.49 -27.28 25.43
CA GLU A 55 -18.86 -28.68 25.34
C GLU A 55 -19.85 -28.87 24.18
N SER A 56 -19.52 -29.73 23.23
CA SER A 56 -20.33 -29.97 22.03
C SER A 56 -19.95 -31.29 21.36
N GLU A 57 -20.95 -32.05 20.92
CA GLU A 57 -20.77 -33.20 20.01
C GLU A 57 -20.35 -32.75 18.59
N HIS A 58 -20.65 -31.50 18.23
CA HIS A 58 -20.50 -30.95 16.88
C HIS A 58 -19.84 -29.58 16.91
N SER A 59 -18.50 -29.58 16.90
CA SER A 59 -17.65 -28.41 16.71
C SER A 59 -16.98 -28.48 15.35
N PHE A 60 -16.93 -27.35 14.64
CA PHE A 60 -16.41 -27.27 13.27
C PHE A 60 -15.43 -26.12 13.10
N VAL A 61 -14.54 -26.27 12.13
CA VAL A 61 -13.75 -25.18 11.56
C VAL A 61 -14.01 -25.16 10.06
N VAL A 62 -14.36 -23.98 9.54
CA VAL A 62 -14.68 -23.75 8.12
C VAL A 62 -13.47 -23.10 7.46
N ILE A 63 -13.07 -23.65 6.31
CA ILE A 63 -11.98 -23.18 5.47
C ILE A 63 -12.61 -22.67 4.18
N ASP A 64 -12.49 -21.37 3.94
CA ASP A 64 -13.02 -20.70 2.75
C ASP A 64 -11.85 -20.20 1.89
N ALA A 65 -11.69 -20.78 0.69
CA ALA A 65 -10.62 -20.40 -0.24
C ALA A 65 -11.04 -19.28 -1.22
N PHE A 66 -12.19 -18.64 -0.96
CA PHE A 66 -12.80 -17.58 -1.76
C PHE A 66 -13.22 -18.03 -3.17
N ASP A 67 -13.93 -17.14 -3.87
CA ASP A 67 -14.42 -17.34 -5.23
C ASP A 67 -13.34 -17.05 -6.32
N LYS A 68 -13.76 -17.07 -7.58
CA LYS A 68 -12.97 -16.80 -8.81
C LYS A 68 -11.88 -17.85 -9.11
N GLY A 69 -12.08 -19.08 -8.65
CA GLY A 69 -11.21 -20.21 -8.91
C GLY A 69 -10.30 -20.49 -7.72
N SER A 70 -10.62 -21.54 -6.98
CA SER A 70 -9.88 -21.91 -5.78
C SER A 70 -9.87 -23.43 -5.59
N TYR A 71 -9.08 -23.88 -4.63
CA TYR A 71 -8.85 -25.28 -4.36
C TYR A 71 -8.68 -25.54 -2.87
N VAL A 72 -9.27 -26.63 -2.38
CA VAL A 72 -9.12 -27.13 -1.02
C VAL A 72 -8.98 -28.65 -1.05
N LYS A 73 -8.02 -29.19 -0.30
CA LYS A 73 -7.86 -30.61 -0.03
C LYS A 73 -7.64 -30.85 1.45
N ILE A 74 -8.43 -31.75 2.02
CA ILE A 74 -8.34 -32.25 3.39
C ILE A 74 -7.52 -33.55 3.36
N VAL A 75 -6.54 -33.65 4.24
CA VAL A 75 -5.64 -34.79 4.43
C VAL A 75 -5.79 -35.27 5.88
N PRO A 76 -6.81 -36.10 6.17
CA PRO A 76 -7.18 -36.45 7.55
C PRO A 76 -6.08 -37.16 8.33
N GLU A 77 -5.28 -38.00 7.67
CA GLU A 77 -4.17 -38.75 8.26
C GLU A 77 -3.05 -37.85 8.82
N GLU A 78 -3.00 -36.59 8.40
CA GLU A 78 -2.04 -35.58 8.85
C GLU A 78 -2.71 -34.44 9.66
N ASN A 79 -4.03 -34.53 9.92
CA ASN A 79 -4.83 -33.41 10.43
C ASN A 79 -4.59 -32.11 9.64
N LYS A 80 -4.44 -32.24 8.33
CA LYS A 80 -3.94 -31.18 7.46
C LYS A 80 -4.97 -30.79 6.40
N ILE A 81 -4.94 -29.53 6.01
CA ILE A 81 -5.68 -29.00 4.87
C ILE A 81 -4.69 -28.17 4.04
N VAL A 82 -4.70 -28.36 2.73
CA VAL A 82 -3.93 -27.57 1.77
C VAL A 82 -4.87 -26.98 0.72
N GLY A 83 -4.46 -25.90 0.07
CA GLY A 83 -5.30 -25.27 -0.94
C GLY A 83 -4.66 -24.06 -1.58
N PHE A 84 -5.40 -23.41 -2.47
CA PHE A 84 -5.03 -22.11 -2.98
C PHE A 84 -6.24 -21.21 -3.22
N THR A 85 -6.00 -19.91 -3.13
CA THR A 85 -6.93 -18.87 -3.60
C THR A 85 -6.33 -18.08 -4.76
N THR A 86 -7.18 -17.63 -5.69
CA THR A 86 -6.78 -16.76 -6.80
C THR A 86 -7.53 -15.43 -6.83
N ARG A 87 -8.49 -15.20 -5.92
CA ARG A 87 -9.27 -13.97 -5.89
C ARG A 87 -8.33 -12.77 -5.78
N ASN A 88 -8.43 -11.86 -6.74
CA ASN A 88 -7.60 -10.66 -6.83
C ASN A 88 -8.41 -9.50 -7.42
N SER A 89 -7.79 -8.31 -7.44
CA SER A 89 -8.37 -7.07 -7.99
C SER A 89 -7.57 -6.53 -9.18
N GLY A 90 -6.96 -7.42 -9.96
CA GLY A 90 -6.03 -7.08 -11.04
C GLY A 90 -4.59 -6.87 -10.56
N GLY A 91 -3.70 -6.51 -11.48
CA GLY A 91 -2.26 -6.36 -11.20
C GLY A 91 -1.59 -7.69 -10.88
N VAL A 92 -2.06 -8.79 -11.46
CA VAL A 92 -1.47 -10.12 -11.28
C VAL A 92 -1.23 -10.81 -12.64
N PRO A 93 -0.20 -11.66 -12.77
CA PRO A 93 -0.03 -12.56 -13.91
C PRO A 93 -1.10 -13.66 -13.92
N GLU A 94 -1.31 -14.32 -15.06
CA GLU A 94 -2.34 -15.36 -15.24
C GLU A 94 -2.17 -16.56 -14.30
N ASN A 95 -0.94 -16.85 -13.86
CA ASN A 95 -0.64 -17.97 -12.99
C ASN A 95 -0.72 -17.66 -11.49
N PHE A 96 -1.18 -16.46 -11.11
CA PHE A 96 -1.26 -16.03 -9.71
C PHE A 96 -2.07 -16.98 -8.84
N LYS A 97 -1.47 -17.41 -7.73
CA LYS A 97 -2.10 -18.15 -6.65
C LYS A 97 -1.46 -17.77 -5.32
N ASN A 98 -2.22 -17.81 -4.24
CA ASN A 98 -1.69 -17.92 -2.90
C ASN A 98 -2.02 -19.31 -2.36
N TYR A 99 -0.98 -20.12 -2.17
CA TYR A 99 -1.04 -21.48 -1.66
C TYR A 99 -1.05 -21.44 -0.14
N PHE A 100 -1.89 -22.23 0.52
CA PHE A 100 -1.96 -22.27 1.98
C PHE A 100 -1.92 -23.70 2.51
N VAL A 101 -1.38 -23.83 3.72
CA VAL A 101 -1.39 -25.06 4.51
C VAL A 101 -1.92 -24.75 5.91
N ILE A 102 -2.74 -25.66 6.44
CA ILE A 102 -3.35 -25.59 7.77
C ILE A 102 -3.15 -26.95 8.45
N VAL A 103 -2.52 -26.98 9.62
CA VAL A 103 -2.30 -28.20 10.41
C VAL A 103 -2.94 -28.05 11.78
N PHE A 104 -3.83 -28.97 12.13
CA PHE A 104 -4.54 -29.01 13.40
C PHE A 104 -3.88 -29.97 14.40
N ASP A 105 -4.01 -29.67 15.70
CA ASP A 105 -3.56 -30.55 16.79
C ASP A 105 -4.65 -31.53 17.28
N LYS A 106 -5.81 -31.55 16.63
CA LYS A 106 -6.94 -32.41 16.96
C LYS A 106 -7.40 -33.23 15.74
N PRO A 107 -7.55 -34.56 15.86
CA PRO A 107 -8.06 -35.41 14.78
C PRO A 107 -9.47 -35.05 14.31
N PHE A 108 -9.69 -35.17 13.01
CA PHE A 108 -11.00 -34.93 12.39
C PHE A 108 -11.91 -36.15 12.58
N THR A 109 -13.12 -35.95 13.08
CA THR A 109 -14.19 -36.96 13.07
C THR A 109 -15.28 -36.64 12.06
N TYR A 110 -15.20 -35.46 11.45
CA TYR A 110 -16.05 -35.01 10.35
C TYR A 110 -15.19 -34.29 9.31
N THR A 111 -15.45 -34.56 8.04
CA THR A 111 -14.90 -33.83 6.91
C THR A 111 -16.01 -33.57 5.90
N ALA A 112 -15.93 -32.44 5.20
CA ALA A 112 -16.72 -32.17 4.02
C ALA A 112 -15.94 -31.27 3.06
N SER A 113 -16.08 -31.54 1.76
CA SER A 113 -15.64 -30.61 0.73
C SER A 113 -16.82 -29.73 0.30
N VAL A 114 -16.53 -28.49 -0.11
CA VAL A 114 -17.54 -27.53 -0.53
C VAL A 114 -17.21 -26.99 -1.92
N ALA A 115 -18.18 -27.03 -2.83
CA ALA A 115 -18.10 -26.46 -4.17
C ALA A 115 -19.30 -25.52 -4.40
N GLY A 116 -19.05 -24.22 -4.46
CA GLY A 116 -20.11 -23.20 -4.32
C GLY A 116 -20.79 -23.34 -2.96
N ASP A 117 -22.11 -23.56 -2.96
CA ASP A 117 -22.90 -23.77 -1.74
C ASP A 117 -23.11 -25.26 -1.41
N ALA A 118 -22.63 -26.17 -2.27
CA ALA A 118 -22.87 -27.60 -2.11
C ALA A 118 -21.87 -28.24 -1.14
N ILE A 119 -22.35 -28.63 0.04
CA ILE A 119 -21.57 -29.35 1.06
C ILE A 119 -21.66 -30.86 0.80
N THR A 120 -20.52 -31.50 0.56
CA THR A 120 -20.43 -32.97 0.39
C THR A 120 -19.76 -33.59 1.60
N ALA A 121 -20.57 -34.16 2.51
CA ALA A 121 -20.07 -34.86 3.70
C ALA A 121 -19.19 -36.06 3.32
N GLY A 122 -18.07 -36.24 4.02
CA GLY A 122 -17.03 -37.20 3.69
C GLY A 122 -16.13 -36.79 2.52
N GLY A 123 -16.45 -35.71 1.81
CA GLY A 123 -15.62 -35.15 0.76
C GLY A 123 -14.29 -34.63 1.30
N LEU A 124 -13.21 -34.89 0.55
CA LEU A 124 -11.83 -34.53 0.94
C LEU A 124 -11.19 -33.54 -0.01
N GLU A 125 -11.80 -33.23 -1.15
CA GLU A 125 -11.20 -32.37 -2.17
C GLU A 125 -12.29 -31.58 -2.89
N SER A 126 -12.00 -30.30 -3.17
CA SER A 126 -12.82 -29.42 -3.98
C SER A 126 -11.94 -28.51 -4.84
N LYS A 127 -12.27 -28.44 -6.12
CA LYS A 127 -11.72 -27.46 -7.07
C LYS A 127 -12.89 -26.85 -7.82
N ASP A 128 -13.19 -25.60 -7.53
CA ASP A 128 -14.39 -24.94 -8.03
C ASP A 128 -14.13 -23.45 -8.25
N SER A 129 -15.13 -22.73 -8.77
CA SER A 129 -15.17 -21.27 -8.70
C SER A 129 -15.05 -20.80 -7.24
N HIS A 130 -15.72 -21.47 -6.29
CA HIS A 130 -15.61 -21.20 -4.86
C HIS A 130 -15.45 -22.52 -4.09
N ALA A 131 -14.21 -22.89 -3.81
CA ALA A 131 -13.87 -24.08 -3.05
C ALA A 131 -13.80 -23.79 -1.55
N GLY A 132 -14.24 -24.77 -0.77
CA GLY A 132 -14.17 -24.74 0.69
C GLY A 132 -13.98 -26.14 1.28
N GLY A 133 -13.73 -26.16 2.59
CA GLY A 133 -13.66 -27.38 3.39
C GLY A 133 -14.23 -27.14 4.78
N ILE A 134 -14.85 -28.17 5.35
CA ILE A 134 -15.33 -28.15 6.73
C ILE A 134 -14.74 -29.36 7.43
N ILE A 135 -14.04 -29.14 8.54
CA ILE A 135 -13.61 -30.22 9.45
C ILE A 135 -14.36 -30.09 10.77
N GLY A 136 -14.53 -31.21 11.46
CA GLY A 136 -15.22 -31.21 12.75
C GLY A 136 -14.82 -32.34 13.68
N PHE A 137 -15.21 -32.15 14.93
CA PHE A 137 -14.88 -33.01 16.07
C PHE A 137 -15.77 -32.69 17.28
N ALA A 138 -15.79 -33.61 18.25
CA ALA A 138 -16.38 -33.35 19.58
C ALA A 138 -15.39 -32.58 20.49
N THR A 139 -15.91 -31.70 21.34
CA THR A 139 -15.13 -30.87 22.28
C THR A 139 -15.71 -30.91 23.68
N ARG A 140 -14.85 -30.81 24.69
CA ARG A 140 -15.21 -30.57 26.09
C ARG A 140 -15.23 -29.07 26.38
N LYS A 141 -15.90 -28.68 27.47
CA LYS A 141 -15.96 -27.29 27.91
C LYS A 141 -14.55 -26.72 28.11
N GLY A 142 -14.22 -25.67 27.37
CA GLY A 142 -12.93 -24.99 27.45
C GLY A 142 -11.79 -25.72 26.73
N GLU A 143 -12.10 -26.75 25.94
CA GLU A 143 -11.10 -27.45 25.14
C GLU A 143 -10.51 -26.53 24.08
N LYS A 144 -9.18 -26.55 23.96
CA LYS A 144 -8.43 -25.71 23.04
C LYS A 144 -7.99 -26.54 21.84
N VAL A 145 -8.26 -26.04 20.64
CA VAL A 145 -7.78 -26.60 19.38
C VAL A 145 -6.92 -25.56 18.69
N HIS A 146 -5.72 -25.95 18.28
CA HIS A 146 -4.81 -25.07 17.56
C HIS A 146 -4.81 -25.38 16.07
N ALA A 147 -4.70 -24.34 15.26
CA ALA A 147 -4.44 -24.46 13.83
C ALA A 147 -3.18 -23.67 13.49
N ARG A 148 -2.16 -24.35 12.97
CA ARG A 148 -0.95 -23.71 12.44
C ARG A 148 -1.16 -23.47 10.95
N ILE A 149 -1.03 -22.24 10.52
CA ILE A 149 -1.35 -21.83 9.15
C ILE A 149 -0.16 -21.10 8.56
N ALA A 150 0.16 -21.38 7.30
CA ALA A 150 1.09 -20.58 6.52
C ALA A 150 0.62 -20.50 5.07
N SER A 151 1.14 -19.51 4.35
CA SER A 151 0.87 -19.39 2.91
C SER A 151 2.13 -19.02 2.13
N SER A 152 2.07 -19.18 0.81
CA SER A 152 3.13 -18.84 -0.13
C SER A 152 2.54 -18.35 -1.45
N PHE A 153 3.23 -17.45 -2.15
CA PHE A 153 2.92 -17.11 -3.54
C PHE A 153 3.68 -17.99 -4.56
N ILE A 154 4.52 -18.91 -4.08
CA ILE A 154 5.42 -19.74 -4.90
C ILE A 154 4.82 -21.13 -5.14
N SER A 155 4.57 -21.90 -4.07
CA SER A 155 4.04 -23.27 -4.19
C SER A 155 3.52 -23.81 -2.85
N ASP A 156 2.88 -24.99 -2.90
CA ASP A 156 2.48 -25.74 -1.70
C ASP A 156 3.70 -26.10 -0.82
N GLU A 157 4.81 -26.53 -1.42
CA GLU A 157 6.04 -26.87 -0.70
C GLU A 157 6.65 -25.66 0.01
N GLN A 158 6.61 -24.49 -0.62
CA GLN A 158 7.09 -23.27 0.01
C GLN A 158 6.15 -22.80 1.15
N ALA A 159 4.85 -23.06 1.06
CA ALA A 159 3.93 -22.80 2.16
C ALA A 159 4.23 -23.70 3.37
N GLU A 160 4.57 -24.98 3.14
CA GLU A 160 5.06 -25.91 4.18
C GLU A 160 6.40 -25.46 4.77
N GLU A 161 7.31 -24.89 3.97
CA GLU A 161 8.55 -24.28 4.48
C GLU A 161 8.26 -23.07 5.38
N ASN A 162 7.36 -22.18 4.96
CA ASN A 162 6.94 -21.02 5.75
C ASN A 162 6.26 -21.43 7.07
N LEU A 163 5.55 -22.56 7.10
CA LEU A 163 4.92 -23.10 8.30
C LEU A 163 5.93 -23.36 9.43
N LYS A 164 7.21 -23.57 9.08
CA LYS A 164 8.28 -23.76 10.07
C LYS A 164 8.58 -22.52 10.89
N GLU A 165 8.10 -21.33 10.50
CA GLU A 165 8.16 -20.13 11.34
C GLU A 165 7.43 -20.33 12.69
N LEU A 166 6.50 -21.28 12.77
CA LEU A 166 5.76 -21.63 14.00
C LEU A 166 6.34 -22.86 14.73
N SER A 167 7.36 -23.52 14.19
CA SER A 167 7.84 -24.80 14.69
C SER A 167 8.48 -24.70 16.08
N GLY A 168 8.03 -25.55 17.00
CA GLY A 168 8.59 -25.69 18.34
C GLY A 168 8.11 -24.66 19.38
N ASP A 169 7.34 -23.64 18.97
CA ASP A 169 6.77 -22.65 19.89
C ASP A 169 5.32 -22.98 20.27
N SER A 170 4.93 -22.60 21.50
CA SER A 170 3.54 -22.52 21.89
C SER A 170 2.89 -21.24 21.35
N PHE A 171 1.55 -21.21 21.30
CA PHE A 171 0.78 -20.01 20.94
C PHE A 171 1.24 -18.77 21.73
N ASP A 172 1.36 -18.89 23.06
CA ASP A 172 1.72 -17.75 23.91
C ASP A 172 3.16 -17.30 23.64
N ARG A 173 4.06 -18.22 23.29
CA ARG A 173 5.43 -17.89 22.91
C ARG A 173 5.49 -17.15 21.58
N ILE A 174 4.66 -17.51 20.60
CA ILE A 174 4.55 -16.79 19.33
C ILE A 174 4.06 -15.35 19.56
N ALA A 175 3.02 -15.18 20.39
CA ALA A 175 2.51 -13.86 20.75
C ALA A 175 3.59 -12.99 21.45
N GLU A 176 4.37 -13.56 22.38
CA GLU A 176 5.47 -12.87 23.05
C GLU A 176 6.58 -12.47 22.06
N LYS A 177 6.98 -13.37 21.14
CA LYS A 177 7.96 -13.04 20.09
C LYS A 177 7.47 -11.93 19.17
N GLY A 178 6.19 -11.94 18.79
CA GLY A 178 5.58 -10.86 18.02
C GLY A 178 5.61 -9.53 18.78
N ARG A 179 5.33 -9.54 20.09
CA ARG A 179 5.45 -8.37 20.96
C ARG A 179 6.88 -7.83 20.99
N ASP A 180 7.88 -8.70 21.11
CA ASP A 180 9.29 -8.32 21.11
C ASP A 180 9.71 -7.68 19.78
N VAL A 181 9.24 -8.23 18.65
CA VAL A 181 9.48 -7.65 17.32
C VAL A 181 8.92 -6.24 17.24
N TRP A 182 7.66 -6.05 17.65
CA TRP A 182 7.01 -4.73 17.64
C TRP A 182 7.71 -3.74 18.57
N ASN A 183 8.04 -4.16 19.81
CA ASN A 183 8.78 -3.29 20.72
C ASN A 183 10.14 -2.89 20.15
N LYS A 184 10.87 -3.80 19.49
CA LYS A 184 12.15 -3.48 18.84
C LYS A 184 12.00 -2.48 17.69
N VAL A 185 10.90 -2.55 16.94
CA VAL A 185 10.62 -1.61 15.85
C VAL A 185 10.20 -0.25 16.42
N LEU A 186 9.26 -0.22 17.36
CA LEU A 186 8.66 1.01 17.89
C LEU A 186 9.58 1.77 18.86
N SER A 187 10.45 1.07 19.61
CA SER A 187 11.43 1.70 20.52
C SER A 187 12.57 2.45 19.83
N ARG A 188 12.57 2.51 18.49
CA ARG A 188 13.43 3.44 17.74
C ARG A 188 13.14 4.90 18.07
N ILE A 189 11.92 5.19 18.56
CA ILE A 189 11.54 6.51 19.04
C ILE A 189 10.89 6.35 20.42
N GLU A 190 11.50 6.98 21.42
CA GLU A 190 10.96 7.10 22.76
C GLU A 190 10.38 8.51 22.93
N VAL A 191 9.08 8.59 23.23
CA VAL A 191 8.37 9.84 23.46
C VAL A 191 7.91 9.89 24.91
N ASN A 192 8.21 10.99 25.60
CA ASN A 192 7.72 11.28 26.93
C ASN A 192 6.63 12.35 26.83
N ASP A 193 5.41 12.02 27.24
CA ASP A 193 4.25 12.90 27.27
C ASP A 193 3.32 12.46 28.42
N ASP A 194 2.75 13.41 29.16
CA ASP A 194 1.82 13.12 30.25
C ASP A 194 0.43 12.70 29.72
N SER A 195 0.11 13.03 28.47
CA SER A 195 -1.12 12.64 27.79
C SER A 195 -1.03 11.23 27.21
N THR A 196 -1.81 10.31 27.79
CA THR A 196 -1.94 8.95 27.25
C THR A 196 -2.51 8.94 25.82
N ASP A 197 -3.34 9.90 25.45
CA ASP A 197 -3.92 9.96 24.10
C ASP A 197 -2.89 10.41 23.06
N ASN A 198 -1.95 11.28 23.43
CA ASN A 198 -0.81 11.63 22.56
C ASN A 198 0.07 10.40 22.33
N LEU A 199 0.39 9.66 23.39
CA LEU A 199 1.18 8.42 23.29
C LEU A 199 0.48 7.37 22.43
N ARG A 200 -0.83 7.18 22.61
CA ARG A 200 -1.64 6.26 21.79
C ARG A 200 -1.63 6.67 20.33
N THR A 201 -1.90 7.93 20.03
CA THR A 201 -1.88 8.46 18.66
C THR A 201 -0.51 8.26 18.02
N PHE A 202 0.56 8.67 18.72
CA PHE A 202 1.92 8.56 18.22
C PHE A 202 2.31 7.12 17.88
N TYR A 203 2.20 6.19 18.84
CA TYR A 203 2.59 4.80 18.61
C TYR A 203 1.65 4.07 17.65
N SER A 204 0.37 4.45 17.56
CA SER A 204 -0.54 3.90 16.55
C SER A 204 -0.17 4.37 15.15
N CYS A 205 0.15 5.66 14.97
CA CYS A 205 0.66 6.19 13.71
C CYS A 205 1.99 5.52 13.32
N LEU A 206 2.93 5.41 14.26
CA LEU A 206 4.22 4.74 14.03
C LEU A 206 4.04 3.28 13.62
N TYR A 207 3.13 2.54 14.28
CA TYR A 207 2.75 1.19 13.87
C TYR A 207 2.26 1.16 12.42
N ARG A 208 1.37 2.08 12.00
CA ARG A 208 0.89 2.16 10.62
C ARG A 208 2.00 2.49 9.62
N SER A 209 2.97 3.32 10.01
CA SER A 209 4.11 3.71 9.18
C SER A 209 5.14 2.61 8.93
N VAL A 210 4.99 1.41 9.50
CA VAL A 210 5.94 0.31 9.31
C VAL A 210 5.27 -1.00 8.87
N LEU A 211 4.06 -0.89 8.31
CA LEU A 211 3.34 -2.02 7.69
C LEU A 211 3.61 -2.14 6.19
N PHE A 212 3.72 -1.01 5.48
CA PHE A 212 3.78 -0.96 4.02
C PHE A 212 5.05 -0.24 3.51
N PRO A 213 5.58 -0.63 2.34
CA PRO A 213 5.15 -1.78 1.52
C PRO A 213 5.45 -3.12 2.21
N ARG A 214 4.59 -4.14 2.01
CA ARG A 214 4.81 -5.45 2.64
C ARG A 214 5.94 -6.19 1.96
N SER A 215 6.64 -7.03 2.71
CA SER A 215 7.53 -8.04 2.13
C SER A 215 6.72 -8.96 1.20
N PHE A 216 7.21 -9.15 -0.02
CA PHE A 216 6.64 -10.07 -1.01
C PHE A 216 7.67 -11.13 -1.45
N TYR A 217 8.68 -11.34 -0.59
CA TYR A 217 9.70 -12.37 -0.73
C TYR A 217 9.56 -13.42 0.37
N GLU A 218 10.12 -14.59 0.12
CA GLU A 218 10.10 -15.78 0.96
C GLU A 218 11.53 -16.32 1.10
N LYS A 219 11.73 -17.22 2.07
CA LYS A 219 13.00 -17.91 2.26
C LYS A 219 12.84 -19.35 1.80
N ASP A 220 13.64 -19.77 0.83
CA ASP A 220 13.64 -21.17 0.40
C ASP A 220 14.19 -22.11 1.49
N ALA A 221 14.17 -23.42 1.23
CA ALA A 221 14.68 -24.43 2.17
C ALA A 221 16.18 -24.30 2.51
N HIS A 222 16.96 -23.53 1.73
CA HIS A 222 18.37 -23.24 1.99
C HIS A 222 18.57 -21.87 2.68
N GLY A 223 17.48 -21.17 3.00
CA GLY A 223 17.48 -19.85 3.61
C GLY A 223 17.75 -18.71 2.62
N GLN A 224 17.72 -18.97 1.31
CA GLN A 224 17.93 -17.95 0.28
C GLN A 224 16.65 -17.14 0.05
N ILE A 225 16.83 -15.85 -0.25
CA ILE A 225 15.71 -14.96 -0.55
C ILE A 225 15.25 -15.19 -1.99
N VAL A 226 13.97 -15.52 -2.13
CA VAL A 226 13.29 -15.73 -3.42
C VAL A 226 11.91 -15.06 -3.39
N HIS A 227 11.31 -14.80 -4.54
CA HIS A 227 9.97 -14.25 -4.62
C HIS A 227 9.23 -14.77 -5.86
N TYR A 228 7.91 -14.84 -5.77
CA TYR A 228 7.05 -14.85 -6.95
C TYR A 228 6.97 -13.43 -7.51
N SER A 229 7.26 -13.25 -8.79
CA SER A 229 7.15 -11.96 -9.47
C SER A 229 5.69 -11.67 -9.79
N PRO A 230 5.07 -10.64 -9.18
CA PRO A 230 3.72 -10.23 -9.55
C PRO A 230 3.69 -9.47 -10.89
N TYR A 231 4.83 -9.35 -11.58
CA TYR A 231 4.95 -8.65 -12.85
C TYR A 231 5.05 -9.60 -14.04
N ASN A 232 5.74 -10.75 -13.88
CA ASN A 232 5.93 -11.72 -14.96
C ASN A 232 5.59 -13.17 -14.60
N GLY A 233 5.19 -13.44 -13.35
CA GLY A 233 4.71 -14.75 -12.89
C GLY A 233 5.79 -15.79 -12.62
N LYS A 234 7.08 -15.44 -12.71
CA LYS A 234 8.21 -16.34 -12.44
C LYS A 234 8.61 -16.31 -10.97
N VAL A 235 9.29 -17.35 -10.51
CA VAL A 235 9.98 -17.36 -9.21
C VAL A 235 11.43 -16.96 -9.45
N LEU A 236 11.89 -15.91 -8.77
CA LEU A 236 13.19 -15.29 -8.99
C LEU A 236 13.91 -15.05 -7.66
N PRO A 237 15.26 -15.01 -7.65
CA PRO A 237 16.01 -14.68 -6.44
C PRO A 237 15.92 -13.19 -6.10
N GLY A 238 16.12 -12.86 -4.82
CA GLY A 238 16.24 -11.49 -4.33
C GLY A 238 14.96 -10.93 -3.73
N TYR A 239 15.05 -9.73 -3.16
CA TYR A 239 13.94 -9.10 -2.46
C TYR A 239 12.83 -8.62 -3.42
N MET A 240 11.60 -8.57 -2.91
CA MET A 240 10.44 -7.99 -3.57
C MET A 240 9.52 -7.38 -2.49
N PHE A 241 8.94 -6.23 -2.80
CA PHE A 241 7.99 -5.52 -1.92
C PHE A 241 6.85 -4.95 -2.76
N THR A 242 5.65 -4.85 -2.19
CA THR A 242 4.48 -4.30 -2.88
C THR A 242 3.43 -3.75 -1.91
N ASP A 243 2.27 -3.33 -2.42
CA ASP A 243 1.15 -2.70 -1.70
C ASP A 243 1.49 -1.32 -1.15
N THR A 244 1.95 -0.46 -2.05
CA THR A 244 2.12 0.96 -1.77
C THR A 244 1.87 1.79 -3.02
N GLY A 245 1.33 2.99 -2.80
CA GLY A 245 1.28 4.07 -3.77
C GLY A 245 2.37 5.09 -3.46
N PHE A 246 3.28 5.34 -4.40
CA PHE A 246 4.32 6.34 -4.20
C PHE A 246 3.76 7.74 -4.20
N TRP A 247 2.67 8.03 -4.93
CA TRP A 247 1.94 9.29 -4.83
C TRP A 247 1.62 9.69 -3.37
N ASP A 248 1.31 8.70 -2.53
CA ASP A 248 1.15 8.89 -1.09
C ASP A 248 2.49 8.94 -0.36
N THR A 249 3.30 7.89 -0.55
CA THR A 249 4.34 7.51 0.41
C THR A 249 5.70 8.18 0.16
N PHE A 250 5.91 8.84 -0.97
CA PHE A 250 7.15 9.60 -1.26
C PHE A 250 7.35 10.79 -0.30
N ARG A 251 6.23 11.33 0.20
CA ARG A 251 6.16 12.62 0.92
C ARG A 251 6.83 12.58 2.28
N SER A 252 6.56 11.52 3.04
CA SER A 252 7.04 11.38 4.42
C SER A 252 7.36 9.94 4.80
N LEU A 253 6.64 8.94 4.30
CA LEU A 253 6.85 7.55 4.70
C LEU A 253 8.22 7.00 4.26
N PHE A 254 8.55 7.02 2.97
CA PHE A 254 9.90 6.59 2.53
C PHE A 254 11.01 7.45 3.15
N PRO A 255 10.89 8.79 3.23
CA PRO A 255 11.83 9.62 3.97
C PRO A 255 12.02 9.20 5.43
N PHE A 256 10.94 8.83 6.12
CA PHE A 256 10.94 8.34 7.50
C PHE A 256 11.65 6.99 7.61
N LEU A 257 11.37 6.05 6.71
CA LEU A 257 12.05 4.75 6.66
C LEU A 257 13.55 4.91 6.41
N ASN A 258 13.94 5.83 5.52
CA ASN A 258 15.35 6.12 5.24
C ASN A 258 16.09 6.65 6.48
N LEU A 259 15.40 7.37 7.37
CA LEU A 259 15.96 7.88 8.62
C LEU A 259 15.98 6.81 9.72
N MET A 260 14.85 6.15 9.98
CA MET A 260 14.64 5.32 11.17
C MET A 260 14.92 3.84 10.94
N TYR A 261 14.72 3.35 9.71
CA TYR A 261 14.83 1.94 9.34
C TYR A 261 15.64 1.73 8.04
N PRO A 262 16.85 2.32 7.92
CA PRO A 262 17.61 2.38 6.66
C PRO A 262 17.94 1.01 6.07
N SER A 263 18.14 -0.02 6.92
CA SER A 263 18.42 -1.38 6.46
C SER A 263 17.22 -2.02 5.76
N MET A 264 16.00 -1.65 6.14
CA MET A 264 14.79 -2.08 5.44
C MET A 264 14.63 -1.31 4.13
N SER A 265 14.87 0.00 4.13
CA SER A 265 14.87 0.81 2.91
C SER A 265 15.83 0.27 1.84
N VAL A 266 17.03 -0.19 2.22
CA VAL A 266 17.98 -0.81 1.27
C VAL A 266 17.38 -2.05 0.59
N LYS A 267 16.68 -2.91 1.33
CA LYS A 267 15.98 -4.08 0.76
C LYS A 267 14.83 -3.66 -0.15
N MET A 268 14.10 -2.61 0.21
CA MET A 268 13.03 -2.06 -0.63
C MET A 268 13.60 -1.52 -1.95
N GLN A 269 14.74 -0.82 -1.94
CA GLN A 269 15.42 -0.36 -3.16
C GLN A 269 15.91 -1.52 -4.03
N GLU A 270 16.45 -2.59 -3.42
CA GLU A 270 16.78 -3.81 -4.16
C GLU A 270 15.52 -4.47 -4.76
N GLY A 271 14.40 -4.44 -4.06
CA GLY A 271 13.09 -4.80 -4.60
C GLY A 271 12.73 -4.00 -5.84
N LEU A 272 12.92 -2.67 -5.83
CA LEU A 272 12.67 -1.82 -7.00
C LEU A 272 13.57 -2.12 -8.20
N VAL A 273 14.83 -2.51 -7.96
CA VAL A 273 15.71 -3.03 -9.02
C VAL A 273 15.06 -4.23 -9.70
N ASN A 274 14.55 -5.17 -8.90
CA ASN A 274 13.89 -6.38 -9.38
C ASN A 274 12.59 -6.05 -10.13
N VAL A 275 11.74 -5.15 -9.61
CA VAL A 275 10.53 -4.69 -10.32
C VAL A 275 10.87 -4.15 -11.71
N TYR A 276 11.90 -3.32 -11.84
CA TYR A 276 12.31 -2.78 -13.14
C TYR A 276 12.81 -3.87 -14.08
N LYS A 277 13.66 -4.80 -13.59
CA LYS A 277 14.16 -5.94 -14.39
C LYS A 277 13.03 -6.87 -14.86
N GLU A 278 11.98 -6.99 -14.07
CA GLU A 278 10.89 -7.94 -14.31
C GLU A 278 9.73 -7.37 -15.13
N SER A 279 9.54 -6.05 -15.10
CA SER A 279 8.39 -5.38 -15.71
C SER A 279 8.75 -4.29 -16.73
N GLY A 280 10.02 -3.84 -16.74
CA GLY A 280 10.49 -2.73 -17.57
C GLY A 280 10.17 -1.34 -17.00
N PHE A 281 9.47 -1.22 -15.87
CA PHE A 281 9.13 0.06 -15.24
C PHE A 281 9.33 0.00 -13.72
N LEU A 282 9.61 1.13 -13.09
CA LEU A 282 9.37 1.27 -11.65
C LEU A 282 7.86 1.33 -11.39
N PRO A 283 7.38 0.82 -10.24
CA PRO A 283 5.98 0.97 -9.88
C PRO A 283 5.69 2.41 -9.43
N GLU A 284 4.47 2.88 -9.65
CA GLU A 284 3.94 4.07 -8.96
C GLU A 284 2.86 3.67 -7.97
N TRP A 285 1.96 2.76 -8.36
CA TRP A 285 1.05 2.05 -7.46
C TRP A 285 1.14 0.56 -7.76
N ALA A 286 1.46 -0.24 -6.74
CA ALA A 286 1.60 -1.69 -6.88
C ALA A 286 0.76 -2.44 -5.86
N SER A 287 -0.07 -3.38 -6.32
CA SER A 287 -0.80 -4.34 -5.46
C SER A 287 -1.38 -5.52 -6.28
N PRO A 288 -0.67 -6.66 -6.33
CA PRO A 288 0.77 -6.78 -6.05
C PRO A 288 1.65 -6.31 -7.23
N GLY A 289 1.17 -6.36 -8.47
CA GLY A 289 1.84 -5.80 -9.65
C GLY A 289 1.36 -4.39 -9.96
N HIS A 290 1.71 -3.85 -11.13
CA HIS A 290 1.30 -2.50 -11.57
C HIS A 290 -0.22 -2.33 -11.55
N ARG A 291 -0.71 -1.23 -10.94
CA ARG A 291 -2.13 -0.87 -10.87
C ARG A 291 -2.32 0.57 -11.32
N ASP A 292 -3.39 0.82 -12.08
CA ASP A 292 -3.70 2.15 -12.63
C ASP A 292 -4.37 3.01 -11.56
N CYS A 293 -3.58 3.46 -10.60
CA CYS A 293 -4.02 4.27 -9.48
C CYS A 293 -3.00 5.38 -9.21
N MET A 294 -3.57 6.58 -9.06
CA MET A 294 -2.93 7.87 -8.87
C MET A 294 -2.01 8.34 -10.02
N ILE A 295 -1.26 9.40 -9.78
CA ILE A 295 -0.50 10.16 -10.78
C ILE A 295 0.97 10.32 -10.37
N GLY A 296 1.73 11.08 -11.17
CA GLY A 296 3.12 11.42 -10.88
C GLY A 296 4.10 10.38 -11.39
N ASN A 297 5.39 10.62 -11.16
CA ASN A 297 6.47 9.68 -11.39
C ASN A 297 7.38 9.65 -10.14
N ASN A 298 6.69 9.63 -8.99
CA ASN A 298 7.25 9.82 -7.65
C ASN A 298 8.17 8.67 -7.22
N SER A 299 8.20 7.55 -7.95
CA SER A 299 9.28 6.56 -7.86
C SER A 299 10.67 7.20 -8.02
N ALA A 300 10.81 8.25 -8.82
CA ALA A 300 12.05 9.02 -8.95
C ALA A 300 12.47 9.66 -7.62
N SER A 301 11.52 10.22 -6.88
CA SER A 301 11.75 10.76 -5.52
C SER A 301 12.18 9.67 -4.55
N VAL A 302 11.48 8.52 -4.56
CA VAL A 302 11.79 7.40 -3.65
C VAL A 302 13.21 6.88 -3.87
N VAL A 303 13.63 6.71 -5.13
CA VAL A 303 14.99 6.28 -5.48
C VAL A 303 16.03 7.34 -5.12
N ALA A 304 15.78 8.60 -5.52
CA ALA A 304 16.74 9.69 -5.29
C ALA A 304 16.93 9.97 -3.80
N ASP A 305 15.87 10.05 -3.00
CA ASP A 305 15.96 10.35 -1.56
C ASP A 305 16.77 9.27 -0.82
N ALA A 306 16.51 7.98 -1.11
CA ALA A 306 17.26 6.88 -0.53
C ALA A 306 18.77 6.99 -0.84
N TYR A 307 19.12 7.24 -2.11
CA TYR A 307 20.51 7.36 -2.50
C TYR A 307 21.18 8.64 -1.95
N LEU A 308 20.49 9.77 -1.95
CA LEU A 308 21.04 11.03 -1.43
C LEU A 308 21.27 10.99 0.08
N LYS A 309 20.47 10.22 0.83
CA LYS A 309 20.66 9.95 2.27
C LYS A 309 21.73 8.90 2.58
N GLY A 310 22.46 8.42 1.57
CA GLY A 310 23.60 7.53 1.77
C GLY A 310 23.26 6.04 1.78
N LEU A 311 22.03 5.62 1.46
CA LEU A 311 21.69 4.20 1.34
C LEU A 311 22.36 3.61 0.10
N ARG A 312 23.13 2.53 0.27
CA ARG A 312 23.91 1.85 -0.78
C ARG A 312 23.74 0.33 -0.63
N GLY A 313 24.37 -0.43 -1.54
CA GLY A 313 24.33 -1.90 -1.52
C GLY A 313 23.33 -2.53 -2.48
N TYR A 314 22.68 -1.71 -3.31
CA TYR A 314 21.80 -2.14 -4.40
C TYR A 314 22.32 -1.60 -5.75
N ASP A 315 21.83 -2.18 -6.84
CA ASP A 315 22.18 -1.84 -8.22
C ASP A 315 21.57 -0.49 -8.65
N VAL A 316 22.22 0.59 -8.21
CA VAL A 316 21.77 1.96 -8.51
C VAL A 316 21.86 2.31 -10.00
N GLU A 317 22.72 1.63 -10.76
CA GLU A 317 22.81 1.85 -12.20
C GLU A 317 21.55 1.36 -12.92
N SER A 318 21.00 0.20 -12.52
CA SER A 318 19.68 -0.22 -12.99
C SER A 318 18.59 0.79 -12.60
N LEU A 319 18.60 1.32 -11.37
CA LEU A 319 17.62 2.34 -10.95
C LEU A 319 17.78 3.67 -11.70
N TRP A 320 19.01 4.07 -12.03
CA TRP A 320 19.28 5.23 -12.89
C TRP A 320 18.63 5.06 -14.26
N GLN A 321 18.84 3.90 -14.91
CA GLN A 321 18.17 3.60 -16.18
C GLN A 321 16.65 3.58 -16.03
N ALA A 322 16.14 3.06 -14.90
CA ALA A 322 14.72 2.97 -14.65
C ALA A 322 14.04 4.35 -14.51
N VAL A 323 14.66 5.29 -13.78
CA VAL A 323 14.11 6.65 -13.66
C VAL A 323 14.18 7.43 -14.97
N LEU A 324 15.24 7.22 -15.77
CA LEU A 324 15.34 7.82 -17.11
C LEU A 324 14.27 7.25 -18.07
N HIS A 325 14.02 5.95 -18.00
CA HIS A 325 12.98 5.29 -18.79
C HIS A 325 11.60 5.80 -18.40
N GLY A 326 11.28 5.79 -17.09
CA GLY A 326 9.99 6.28 -16.58
C GLY A 326 9.70 7.73 -16.95
N ALA A 327 10.73 8.59 -16.96
CA ALA A 327 10.58 9.98 -17.37
C ALA A 327 10.23 10.18 -18.86
N ASN A 328 10.41 9.16 -19.70
CA ASN A 328 10.25 9.22 -21.15
C ASN A 328 9.42 8.06 -21.74
N ALA A 329 8.62 7.40 -20.91
CA ALA A 329 7.75 6.31 -21.33
C ALA A 329 6.54 6.20 -20.39
N VAL A 330 5.47 5.60 -20.89
CA VAL A 330 4.29 5.20 -20.10
C VAL A 330 4.02 3.74 -20.34
N HIS A 331 3.63 3.00 -19.31
CA HIS A 331 3.31 1.60 -19.44
C HIS A 331 2.08 1.43 -20.36
N PRO A 332 2.09 0.50 -21.34
CA PRO A 332 1.10 0.46 -22.41
C PRO A 332 -0.33 0.14 -21.97
N ARG A 333 -0.51 -0.38 -20.75
CA ARG A 333 -1.82 -0.76 -20.21
C ARG A 333 -2.18 -0.08 -18.89
N ILE A 334 -1.23 0.59 -18.24
CA ILE A 334 -1.37 1.11 -16.88
C ILE A 334 -0.88 2.55 -16.93
N ASN A 335 -1.81 3.49 -17.01
CA ASN A 335 -1.46 4.87 -17.35
C ASN A 335 -0.75 5.63 -16.22
N SER A 336 -0.89 5.18 -14.97
CA SER A 336 -0.16 5.72 -13.82
C SER A 336 1.30 5.27 -13.76
N THR A 337 1.70 4.17 -14.42
CA THR A 337 3.09 3.67 -14.40
C THR A 337 3.91 4.32 -15.51
N GLY A 338 4.99 5.03 -15.13
CA GLY A 338 5.73 5.93 -16.02
C GLY A 338 5.07 7.30 -16.12
N ARG A 339 5.25 8.02 -17.23
CA ARG A 339 4.70 9.38 -17.39
C ARG A 339 3.64 9.47 -18.50
N LYS A 340 2.37 9.43 -18.12
CA LYS A 340 1.27 9.77 -19.03
C LYS A 340 1.41 11.22 -19.52
N GLY A 341 1.50 11.40 -20.84
CA GLY A 341 1.64 12.70 -21.47
C GLY A 341 3.09 13.24 -21.48
N TYR A 342 4.09 12.38 -21.30
CA TYR A 342 5.50 12.79 -21.33
C TYR A 342 5.88 13.49 -22.64
N GLU A 343 5.28 13.16 -23.79
CA GLU A 343 5.56 13.81 -25.07
C GLU A 343 5.19 15.30 -25.03
N TYR A 344 4.02 15.61 -24.49
CA TYR A 344 3.57 16.99 -24.31
C TYR A 344 4.43 17.72 -23.28
N TYR A 345 4.66 17.09 -22.12
CA TYR A 345 5.48 17.67 -21.07
C TYR A 345 6.91 17.96 -21.55
N ASN A 346 7.52 17.04 -22.29
CA ASN A 346 8.87 17.19 -22.82
C ASN A 346 8.97 18.28 -23.89
N LYS A 347 7.90 18.50 -24.66
CA LYS A 347 7.86 19.49 -25.76
C LYS A 347 7.43 20.88 -25.30
N LEU A 348 6.41 20.96 -24.46
CA LEU A 348 5.73 22.20 -24.06
C LEU A 348 6.11 22.66 -22.66
N GLY A 349 6.73 21.80 -21.85
CA GLY A 349 7.03 22.06 -20.45
C GLY A 349 5.83 21.91 -19.51
N TYR A 350 4.69 21.38 -20.00
CA TYR A 350 3.52 21.03 -19.21
C TYR A 350 2.66 20.01 -19.97
N VAL A 351 1.78 19.31 -19.24
CA VAL A 351 0.73 18.48 -19.83
C VAL A 351 -0.51 19.37 -20.07
N PRO A 352 -0.98 19.52 -21.33
CA PRO A 352 -2.10 20.39 -21.61
C PRO A 352 -3.43 19.89 -21.05
N TYR A 353 -4.34 20.83 -20.83
CA TYR A 353 -5.69 20.59 -20.29
C TYR A 353 -6.67 20.03 -21.35
N ASP A 354 -6.47 20.39 -22.62
CA ASP A 354 -7.39 20.14 -23.74
C ASP A 354 -7.02 18.90 -24.58
N VAL A 355 -6.09 18.05 -24.11
CA VAL A 355 -5.58 16.89 -24.87
C VAL A 355 -6.07 15.54 -24.35
N LYS A 356 -7.18 15.52 -23.62
CA LYS A 356 -7.81 14.31 -23.05
C LYS A 356 -6.91 13.54 -22.08
N ILE A 357 -6.00 14.24 -21.41
CA ILE A 357 -5.23 13.73 -20.28
C ILE A 357 -5.73 14.48 -19.06
N ASN A 358 -6.49 13.79 -18.21
CA ASN A 358 -6.97 14.35 -16.95
C ASN A 358 -5.82 14.53 -15.95
N GLU A 359 -6.09 15.34 -14.93
CA GLU A 359 -5.19 15.67 -13.83
C GLU A 359 -3.86 16.28 -14.31
N ASN A 360 -3.90 16.97 -15.45
CA ASN A 360 -2.73 17.41 -16.20
C ASN A 360 -1.88 18.47 -15.48
N ALA A 361 -2.50 19.36 -14.70
CA ALA A 361 -1.75 20.35 -13.91
C ALA A 361 -1.07 19.67 -12.71
N ALA A 362 -1.75 18.77 -12.02
CA ALA A 362 -1.16 17.97 -10.94
C ALA A 362 0.01 17.11 -11.45
N ARG A 363 -0.16 16.42 -12.59
CA ARG A 363 0.93 15.68 -13.27
C ARG A 363 2.11 16.59 -13.60
N THR A 364 1.85 17.78 -14.14
CA THR A 364 2.92 18.75 -14.48
C THR A 364 3.73 19.17 -13.24
N LEU A 365 3.06 19.44 -12.13
CA LEU A 365 3.70 19.85 -10.87
C LEU A 365 4.56 18.74 -10.28
N GLU A 366 4.03 17.53 -10.20
CA GLU A 366 4.78 16.37 -9.68
C GLU A 366 5.93 15.98 -10.63
N TYR A 367 5.72 15.99 -11.95
CA TYR A 367 6.82 15.72 -12.91
C TYR A 367 7.96 16.75 -12.82
N ALA A 368 7.66 18.02 -12.54
CA ALA A 368 8.69 19.03 -12.32
C ALA A 368 9.53 18.71 -11.06
N TYR A 369 8.89 18.27 -9.98
CA TYR A 369 9.59 17.79 -8.80
C TYR A 369 10.40 16.51 -9.09
N ASP A 370 9.82 15.55 -9.81
CA ASP A 370 10.48 14.30 -10.17
C ASP A 370 11.72 14.56 -11.03
N ASP A 371 11.67 15.50 -11.98
CA ASP A 371 12.84 15.92 -12.76
C ASP A 371 13.94 16.54 -11.89
N TRP A 372 13.57 17.32 -10.86
CA TRP A 372 14.55 17.78 -9.88
C TRP A 372 15.21 16.60 -9.14
N THR A 373 14.44 15.57 -8.76
CA THR A 373 15.00 14.38 -8.09
C THR A 373 15.93 13.59 -9.01
N ILE A 374 15.59 13.43 -10.29
CA ILE A 374 16.45 12.78 -11.30
C ILE A 374 17.74 13.59 -11.48
N TYR A 375 17.64 14.92 -11.58
CA TYR A 375 18.81 15.80 -11.65
C TYR A 375 19.74 15.62 -10.45
N LYS A 376 19.19 15.60 -9.23
CA LYS A 376 19.96 15.42 -8.00
C LYS A 376 20.63 14.05 -7.92
N LEU A 377 19.90 12.98 -8.27
CA LEU A 377 20.45 11.63 -8.34
C LEU A 377 21.58 11.54 -9.36
N GLY A 378 21.36 12.04 -10.58
CA GLY A 378 22.37 12.03 -11.64
C GLY A 378 23.65 12.79 -11.24
N LYS A 379 23.53 13.93 -10.55
CA LYS A 379 24.69 14.61 -9.95
C LYS A 379 25.43 13.74 -8.94
N ALA A 380 24.69 13.10 -8.03
CA ALA A 380 25.28 12.26 -6.99
C ALA A 380 25.98 11.02 -7.56
N LEU A 381 25.51 10.52 -8.71
CA LEU A 381 26.11 9.41 -9.47
C LEU A 381 27.24 9.86 -10.41
N GLY A 382 27.54 11.16 -10.50
CA GLY A 382 28.57 11.67 -11.41
C GLY A 382 28.22 11.52 -12.90
N LYS A 383 26.93 11.52 -13.25
CA LYS A 383 26.48 11.41 -14.64
C LYS A 383 26.91 12.64 -15.46
N PRO A 384 27.18 12.48 -16.77
CA PRO A 384 27.58 13.59 -17.63
C PRO A 384 26.62 14.77 -17.55
N LYS A 385 27.16 15.99 -17.45
CA LYS A 385 26.35 17.23 -17.37
C LYS A 385 25.27 17.28 -18.46
N LYS A 386 25.62 16.93 -19.71
CA LYS A 386 24.72 16.93 -20.87
C LYS A 386 23.50 15.99 -20.71
N GLU A 387 23.62 14.93 -19.91
CA GLU A 387 22.56 13.96 -19.65
C GLU A 387 21.57 14.49 -18.60
N ILE A 388 22.08 15.26 -17.63
CA ILE A 388 21.29 15.69 -16.47
C ILE A 388 20.77 17.14 -16.56
N GLU A 389 21.35 17.96 -17.43
CA GLU A 389 21.00 19.39 -17.54
C GLU A 389 19.56 19.61 -18.02
N ILE A 390 19.03 18.72 -18.86
CA ILE A 390 17.61 18.76 -19.27
C ILE A 390 16.67 18.63 -18.08
N PHE A 391 17.01 17.80 -17.09
CA PHE A 391 16.20 17.61 -15.89
C PHE A 391 16.28 18.83 -14.96
N ALA A 392 17.41 19.53 -14.91
CA ALA A 392 17.52 20.81 -14.21
C ALA A 392 16.62 21.90 -14.84
N GLN A 393 16.52 21.91 -16.16
CA GLN A 393 15.62 22.83 -16.87
C GLN A 393 14.14 22.46 -16.62
N ARG A 394 13.80 21.18 -16.78
CA ARG A 394 12.43 20.69 -16.58
C ARG A 394 11.97 20.77 -15.13
N ALA A 395 12.89 20.77 -14.16
CA ALA A 395 12.56 21.06 -12.76
C ALA A 395 11.85 22.41 -12.57
N MET A 396 11.98 23.35 -13.51
CA MET A 396 11.32 24.65 -13.47
C MET A 396 9.95 24.67 -14.17
N ASN A 397 9.47 23.53 -14.67
CA ASN A 397 8.22 23.43 -15.43
C ASN A 397 6.97 23.78 -14.61
N TYR A 398 7.02 23.76 -13.28
CA TYR A 398 5.93 24.24 -12.43
C TYR A 398 5.53 25.69 -12.77
N ARG A 399 6.48 26.50 -13.27
CA ARG A 399 6.25 27.90 -13.69
C ARG A 399 5.28 28.00 -14.86
N ASN A 400 5.20 26.97 -15.70
CA ASN A 400 4.41 27.01 -16.93
C ASN A 400 2.91 26.99 -16.67
N VAL A 401 2.48 26.46 -15.53
CA VAL A 401 1.07 26.34 -15.11
C VAL A 401 0.70 27.32 -14.00
N PHE A 402 1.56 28.29 -13.67
CA PHE A 402 1.25 29.35 -12.71
C PHE A 402 0.53 30.52 -13.40
N ASP A 403 -0.70 30.80 -12.99
CA ASP A 403 -1.47 31.95 -13.43
C ASP A 403 -1.19 33.16 -12.54
N SER A 404 -0.53 34.17 -13.10
CA SER A 404 -0.14 35.38 -12.38
C SER A 404 -1.32 36.26 -11.96
N GLU A 405 -2.47 36.18 -12.67
CA GLU A 405 -3.67 36.95 -12.33
C GLU A 405 -4.27 36.47 -11.01
N HIS A 406 -4.38 35.14 -10.86
CA HIS A 406 -4.96 34.50 -9.68
C HIS A 406 -3.93 34.08 -8.62
N LYS A 407 -2.64 34.11 -8.95
CA LYS A 407 -1.52 33.61 -8.13
C LYS A 407 -1.67 32.14 -7.73
N LEU A 408 -2.25 31.35 -8.64
CA LEU A 408 -2.63 29.96 -8.42
C LEU A 408 -2.18 29.11 -9.60
N MET A 409 -2.00 27.81 -9.37
CA MET A 409 -1.75 26.87 -10.46
C MET A 409 -3.05 26.62 -11.23
N ARG A 410 -2.95 26.55 -12.55
CA ARG A 410 -4.11 26.57 -13.44
C ARG A 410 -3.84 25.70 -14.67
N GLY A 411 -4.87 24.98 -15.13
CA GLY A 411 -4.80 24.19 -16.34
C GLY A 411 -4.41 25.05 -17.55
N LYS A 412 -3.57 24.53 -18.44
CA LYS A 412 -3.10 25.28 -19.60
C LYS A 412 -3.36 24.49 -20.87
N ASN A 413 -3.98 25.11 -21.86
CA ASN A 413 -4.31 24.49 -23.14
C ASN A 413 -3.05 24.34 -24.00
N SER A 414 -3.14 23.49 -25.00
CA SER A 414 -2.03 23.15 -25.91
C SER A 414 -1.53 24.34 -26.75
N ASP A 415 -2.37 25.36 -26.93
CA ASP A 415 -2.04 26.62 -27.60
C ASP A 415 -1.32 27.64 -26.69
N GLY A 416 -1.16 27.33 -25.40
CA GLY A 416 -0.52 28.18 -24.40
C GLY A 416 -1.47 29.09 -23.63
N SER A 417 -2.76 29.15 -23.97
CA SER A 417 -3.77 29.86 -23.18
C SER A 417 -4.10 29.10 -21.88
N PHE A 418 -4.44 29.81 -20.82
CA PHE A 418 -4.99 29.17 -19.62
C PHE A 418 -6.46 28.76 -19.85
N GLN A 419 -6.86 27.61 -19.31
CA GLN A 419 -8.22 27.06 -19.49
C GLN A 419 -9.29 28.03 -18.97
N SER A 420 -10.41 28.19 -19.68
CA SER A 420 -11.49 29.10 -19.27
C SER A 420 -12.85 28.43 -19.44
N PRO A 421 -13.82 28.62 -18.51
CA PRO A 421 -13.73 29.40 -17.27
C PRO A 421 -12.83 28.74 -16.21
N PHE A 422 -12.23 29.55 -15.33
CA PHE A 422 -11.44 29.05 -14.19
C PHE A 422 -12.26 29.10 -12.89
N ASN A 423 -12.37 27.95 -12.24
CA ASN A 423 -12.87 27.83 -10.87
C ASN A 423 -11.75 27.23 -10.00
N PRO A 424 -11.11 28.01 -9.10
CA PRO A 424 -10.02 27.51 -8.26
C PRO A 424 -10.48 26.48 -7.22
N LEU A 425 -11.80 26.38 -6.98
CA LEU A 425 -12.41 25.45 -6.03
C LEU A 425 -12.91 24.16 -6.69
N LYS A 426 -12.74 23.99 -8.00
CA LYS A 426 -13.10 22.76 -8.71
C LYS A 426 -12.13 21.64 -8.36
N TRP A 427 -12.65 20.58 -7.75
CA TRP A 427 -11.88 19.39 -7.42
C TRP A 427 -11.77 18.47 -8.63
N GLY A 428 -10.63 17.81 -8.78
CA GLY A 428 -10.38 16.91 -9.90
C GLY A 428 -10.02 17.69 -11.18
N ASP A 429 -10.39 17.14 -12.34
CA ASP A 429 -10.25 17.79 -13.64
C ASP A 429 -8.78 18.08 -14.02
N ALA A 430 -8.26 19.28 -13.73
CA ALA A 430 -6.83 19.59 -13.90
C ALA A 430 -5.96 19.03 -12.76
N PHE A 431 -6.56 18.68 -11.62
CA PHE A 431 -5.91 18.19 -10.42
C PHE A 431 -6.42 16.79 -10.03
N THR A 432 -5.76 16.13 -9.07
CA THR A 432 -6.18 14.84 -8.51
C THR A 432 -6.63 15.04 -7.07
N GLU A 433 -7.81 14.52 -6.70
CA GLU A 433 -8.32 14.52 -5.32
C GLU A 433 -8.31 15.89 -4.62
N GLY A 434 -8.24 16.99 -5.37
CA GLY A 434 -8.08 18.31 -4.80
C GLY A 434 -8.31 19.38 -5.86
N ASN A 435 -8.15 20.64 -5.46
CA ASN A 435 -8.33 21.79 -6.33
C ASN A 435 -7.03 22.63 -6.39
N SER A 436 -7.10 23.81 -7.01
CA SER A 436 -5.93 24.67 -7.16
C SER A 436 -5.36 25.19 -5.83
N TRP A 437 -6.23 25.41 -4.82
CA TRP A 437 -5.81 25.80 -3.47
C TRP A 437 -5.01 24.72 -2.74
N HIS A 438 -5.10 23.46 -3.17
CA HIS A 438 -4.32 22.37 -2.59
C HIS A 438 -3.03 22.13 -3.36
N TYR A 439 -3.10 22.15 -4.70
CA TYR A 439 -1.96 21.80 -5.55
C TYR A 439 -0.98 22.94 -5.82
N THR A 440 -1.37 24.20 -5.62
CA THR A 440 -0.47 25.35 -5.86
C THR A 440 0.84 25.25 -5.06
N TRP A 441 0.79 24.58 -3.91
CA TRP A 441 1.91 24.40 -3.00
C TRP A 441 2.88 23.29 -3.41
N SER A 442 2.56 22.48 -4.43
CA SER A 442 3.37 21.33 -4.89
C SER A 442 4.62 21.75 -5.68
N VAL A 443 5.48 22.56 -5.05
CA VAL A 443 6.79 22.99 -5.54
C VAL A 443 7.84 22.72 -4.45
N PHE A 444 7.93 21.45 -4.05
CA PHE A 444 8.73 21.00 -2.89
C PHE A 444 10.21 21.39 -2.98
N HIS A 445 10.76 21.37 -4.19
CA HIS A 445 12.18 21.59 -4.47
C HIS A 445 12.58 23.06 -4.65
N ASP A 446 11.60 23.96 -4.84
CA ASP A 446 11.85 25.38 -5.06
C ASP A 446 10.75 26.30 -4.46
N PRO A 447 10.51 26.27 -3.13
CA PRO A 447 9.56 27.20 -2.51
C PRO A 447 9.90 28.67 -2.76
N GLN A 448 11.18 29.02 -2.84
CA GLN A 448 11.62 30.38 -3.16
C GLN A 448 11.19 30.81 -4.57
N GLY A 449 11.25 29.91 -5.54
CA GLY A 449 10.73 30.15 -6.89
C GLY A 449 9.23 30.42 -6.89
N LEU A 450 8.45 29.69 -6.09
CA LEU A 450 7.01 29.93 -5.93
C LEU A 450 6.72 31.27 -5.23
N ILE A 451 7.49 31.61 -4.18
CA ILE A 451 7.43 32.93 -3.52
C ILE A 451 7.65 34.06 -4.55
N ASN A 452 8.65 33.90 -5.42
CA ASN A 452 8.95 34.89 -6.45
C ASN A 452 7.81 35.03 -7.47
N LEU A 453 7.21 33.92 -7.90
CA LEU A 453 6.04 33.92 -8.80
C LEU A 453 4.84 34.65 -8.19
N MET A 454 4.61 34.50 -6.88
CA MET A 454 3.53 35.19 -6.18
C MET A 454 3.79 36.68 -5.95
N GLY A 455 5.01 37.16 -6.19
CA GLY A 455 5.39 38.58 -6.03
C GLY A 455 6.08 38.88 -4.70
N GLY A 456 6.60 37.88 -3.99
CA GLY A 456 7.35 38.04 -2.75
C GLY A 456 6.68 37.40 -1.53
N LYS A 457 7.42 37.36 -0.41
CA LYS A 457 7.05 36.64 0.82
C LYS A 457 5.74 37.12 1.43
N GLU A 458 5.49 38.42 1.39
CA GLU A 458 4.25 39.01 1.93
C GLU A 458 3.01 38.47 1.21
N THR A 459 3.03 38.46 -0.12
CA THR A 459 1.92 37.91 -0.90
C THR A 459 1.82 36.40 -0.75
N PHE A 460 2.95 35.69 -0.69
CA PHE A 460 2.98 34.25 -0.44
C PHE A 460 2.28 33.89 0.88
N ASN A 461 2.60 34.59 1.97
CA ASN A 461 1.98 34.38 3.27
C ASN A 461 0.49 34.70 3.24
N VAL A 462 0.07 35.80 2.59
CA VAL A 462 -1.36 36.12 2.44
C VAL A 462 -2.10 35.01 1.68
N MET A 463 -1.51 34.46 0.61
CA MET A 463 -2.10 33.33 -0.12
C MET A 463 -2.18 32.08 0.77
N LEU A 464 -1.16 31.78 1.56
CA LEU A 464 -1.15 30.60 2.43
C LEU A 464 -2.14 30.76 3.61
N ASP A 465 -2.20 31.94 4.23
CA ASP A 465 -3.19 32.30 5.25
C ASP A 465 -4.61 32.12 4.71
N SER A 466 -4.84 32.50 3.45
CA SER A 466 -6.17 32.43 2.85
C SER A 466 -6.70 31.00 2.74
N VAL A 467 -5.84 29.97 2.65
CA VAL A 467 -6.26 28.56 2.68
C VAL A 467 -7.09 28.26 3.94
N PHE A 468 -6.69 28.80 5.08
CA PHE A 468 -7.36 28.57 6.37
C PHE A 468 -8.58 29.50 6.57
N ASN A 469 -8.56 30.68 5.93
CA ASN A 469 -9.57 31.72 6.14
C ASN A 469 -10.78 31.59 5.20
N VAL A 470 -10.61 31.04 3.99
CA VAL A 470 -11.74 30.85 3.08
C VAL A 470 -12.66 29.74 3.59
N PRO A 471 -13.99 29.86 3.49
CA PRO A 471 -14.88 28.76 3.85
C PRO A 471 -14.57 27.50 3.02
N PRO A 472 -14.90 26.28 3.51
CA PRO A 472 -14.68 25.02 2.80
C PRO A 472 -15.65 24.83 1.61
N LEU A 473 -15.76 25.85 0.75
CA LEU A 473 -16.50 25.79 -0.51
C LEU A 473 -15.73 24.91 -1.50
N PHE A 474 -16.47 24.23 -2.36
CA PHE A 474 -15.93 23.28 -3.33
C PHE A 474 -16.85 23.21 -4.56
N ASP A 475 -16.31 22.74 -5.67
CA ASP A 475 -17.07 22.32 -6.85
C ASP A 475 -16.69 20.87 -7.17
N ALA A 476 -17.67 19.97 -7.04
CA ALA A 476 -17.52 18.53 -7.26
C ALA A 476 -18.05 18.06 -8.62
N SER A 477 -18.27 18.97 -9.58
CA SER A 477 -18.84 18.66 -10.90
C SER A 477 -18.07 17.57 -11.64
N TYR A 478 -16.74 17.51 -11.49
CA TYR A 478 -15.90 16.47 -12.08
C TYR A 478 -16.27 15.06 -11.58
N TYR A 479 -16.41 14.90 -10.27
CA TYR A 479 -16.76 13.64 -9.62
C TYR A 479 -18.27 13.33 -9.64
N ARG A 480 -19.10 14.32 -9.99
CA ARG A 480 -20.57 14.24 -10.04
C ARG A 480 -21.24 13.95 -8.69
N SER A 481 -20.47 13.92 -7.61
CA SER A 481 -20.91 13.68 -6.24
C SER A 481 -19.89 14.20 -5.25
N VAL A 482 -20.30 14.39 -3.99
CA VAL A 482 -19.39 14.72 -2.90
C VAL A 482 -18.65 13.44 -2.49
N ILE A 483 -17.42 13.28 -2.98
CA ILE A 483 -16.52 12.20 -2.55
C ILE A 483 -16.11 12.40 -1.07
N HIS A 484 -15.58 11.35 -0.44
CA HIS A 484 -15.32 11.38 1.00
C HIS A 484 -14.24 12.42 1.37
N GLU A 485 -13.24 12.64 0.53
CA GLU A 485 -12.16 13.62 0.72
C GLU A 485 -12.69 15.06 0.79
N ILE A 486 -13.70 15.38 -0.03
CA ILE A 486 -14.40 16.66 0.05
C ILE A 486 -15.15 16.76 1.37
N ARG A 487 -15.92 15.72 1.73
CA ARG A 487 -16.70 15.69 2.97
C ARG A 487 -15.80 15.84 4.20
N GLU A 488 -14.65 15.17 4.22
CA GLU A 488 -13.64 15.25 5.27
C GLU A 488 -13.15 16.69 5.45
N MET A 489 -12.75 17.37 4.37
CA MET A 489 -12.37 18.79 4.45
C MET A 489 -13.50 19.65 5.05
N GLN A 490 -14.74 19.45 4.61
CA GLN A 490 -15.88 20.27 5.03
C GLN A 490 -16.14 20.24 6.54
N ILE A 491 -16.00 19.08 7.18
CA ILE A 491 -16.36 18.89 8.60
C ILE A 491 -15.27 19.36 9.57
N MET A 492 -14.04 19.59 9.09
CA MET A 492 -12.89 19.92 9.95
C MET A 492 -12.90 21.38 10.42
N ASN A 493 -13.64 22.27 9.75
CA ASN A 493 -13.68 23.70 10.05
C ASN A 493 -12.29 24.38 10.01
N MET A 494 -11.48 24.03 9.00
CA MET A 494 -10.12 24.56 8.78
C MET A 494 -9.98 25.26 7.42
N GLY A 495 -11.06 25.88 6.94
CA GLY A 495 -11.13 26.45 5.59
C GLY A 495 -10.94 25.41 4.48
N ASN A 496 -10.12 25.72 3.48
CA ASN A 496 -9.70 24.77 2.43
C ASN A 496 -8.46 23.94 2.82
N TYR A 497 -8.05 23.91 4.10
CA TYR A 497 -6.96 23.03 4.54
C TYR A 497 -7.43 21.57 4.69
N ALA A 498 -7.41 20.82 3.58
CA ALA A 498 -7.78 19.41 3.53
C ALA A 498 -6.65 18.49 4.02
N HIS A 499 -6.33 18.47 5.32
CA HIS A 499 -5.21 17.68 5.88
C HIS A 499 -5.26 16.18 5.54
N GLY A 500 -6.46 15.61 5.42
CA GLY A 500 -6.68 14.21 5.03
C GLY A 500 -6.18 13.87 3.62
N ASN A 501 -5.87 14.88 2.81
CA ASN A 501 -5.45 14.72 1.43
C ASN A 501 -3.98 15.11 1.24
N GLN A 502 -3.26 14.29 0.49
CA GLN A 502 -1.82 14.23 0.37
C GLN A 502 -1.17 15.49 -0.22
N PRO A 503 -1.75 16.17 -1.24
CA PRO A 503 -1.14 17.34 -1.89
C PRO A 503 -0.84 18.52 -0.97
N ILE A 504 -1.58 18.69 0.14
CA ILE A 504 -1.47 19.88 1.01
C ILE A 504 -0.77 19.61 2.34
N GLN A 505 -0.42 18.36 2.64
CA GLN A 505 0.16 17.97 3.94
C GLN A 505 1.42 18.77 4.30
N HIS A 506 2.24 19.13 3.32
CA HIS A 506 3.47 19.89 3.52
C HIS A 506 3.27 21.41 3.58
N ALA A 507 2.10 21.94 3.20
CA ALA A 507 1.90 23.38 2.95
C ALA A 507 2.19 24.25 4.18
N ILE A 508 1.87 23.77 5.39
CA ILE A 508 2.14 24.50 6.65
C ILE A 508 3.64 24.72 6.84
N TYR A 509 4.50 23.78 6.45
CA TYR A 509 5.95 23.93 6.58
C TYR A 509 6.52 25.00 5.65
N LEU A 510 5.75 25.49 4.67
CA LEU A 510 6.17 26.55 3.77
C LEU A 510 6.26 27.92 4.45
N TYR A 511 5.63 28.13 5.61
CA TYR A 511 5.83 29.34 6.42
C TYR A 511 7.29 29.53 6.86
N ASN A 512 8.10 28.46 6.84
CA ASN A 512 9.52 28.54 7.22
C ASN A 512 10.44 29.13 6.13
N TYR A 513 9.95 29.36 4.91
CA TYR A 513 10.78 29.70 3.74
C TYR A 513 11.00 31.21 3.48
#